data_AF-A0A3D3GLT7-F1
#
_entry.id   AF-A0A3D3GLT7-F1
#
_cell.length_a   1.000
_cell.length_b   1.000
_cell.length_c   1.000
_cell.angle_alpha   90.00
_cell.angle_beta   90.00
_cell.angle_gamma   90.00
#
_symmetry.space_group_name_H-M   'P 1'
#
loop_
_entity.id
_entity.type
_entity.pdbx_description
1 polymer ?
#
loop_
_entity_poly.entity_id
_entity_poly.type
_entity_poly.pdbx_seq_one_letter_code
_entity_poly.pdbx_strand_id
1 'polypeptide(L)'
;VHNHTVLANAATLAGHVTVEDRAIIGGLTGIHQFVRVGTLSITGGCSKIVQDVPPYMMADGHPARAFGVNSVGLERANFSTEEKSAVKKAYKIIFRSKSTLKTAIKELEKISSSHAIPTLIAFLKQCERGICR
;
A
#
# COMPACT_ATOMS: atom_id res chain seq x y z
N VAL A 1 -11.32 -4.34 -9.34
CA VAL A 1 -11.31 -4.88 -7.96
C VAL A 1 -10.98 -6.36 -8.05
N HIS A 2 -10.02 -6.85 -7.26
CA HIS A 2 -9.60 -8.25 -7.26
C HIS A 2 -10.22 -9.05 -6.10
N ASN A 3 -9.55 -10.07 -5.57
CA ASN A 3 -10.14 -11.06 -4.66
C ASN A 3 -10.01 -10.70 -3.18
N HIS A 4 -10.97 -11.16 -2.37
CA HIS A 4 -10.96 -10.98 -0.91
C HIS A 4 -10.80 -9.54 -0.42
N THR A 5 -11.19 -8.56 -1.24
CA THR A 5 -11.17 -7.14 -0.88
C THR A 5 -12.35 -6.78 0.01
N VAL A 6 -12.17 -5.79 0.89
CA VAL A 6 -13.27 -5.23 1.68
C VAL A 6 -13.49 -3.78 1.27
N LEU A 7 -14.71 -3.45 0.86
CA LEU A 7 -15.16 -2.08 0.68
C LEU A 7 -16.21 -1.80 1.76
N ALA A 8 -15.83 -0.99 2.76
CA ALA A 8 -16.75 -0.63 3.82
C ALA A 8 -17.82 0.37 3.34
N ASN A 9 -18.78 0.69 4.22
CA ASN A 9 -19.94 1.51 3.91
C ASN A 9 -19.55 2.81 3.20
N ALA A 10 -20.15 3.06 2.03
CA ALA A 10 -19.92 4.26 1.21
C ALA A 10 -18.44 4.50 0.80
N ALA A 11 -17.60 3.45 0.79
CA ALA A 11 -16.34 3.48 0.06
C ALA A 11 -16.64 3.65 -1.44
N THR A 12 -16.04 4.65 -2.08
CA THR A 12 -16.35 5.05 -3.45
C THR A 12 -15.09 5.02 -4.31
N LEU A 13 -15.16 4.28 -5.42
CA LEU A 13 -14.11 4.20 -6.42
C LEU A 13 -14.48 5.08 -7.62
N ALA A 14 -13.59 5.99 -8.01
CA ALA A 14 -13.73 6.68 -9.29
C ALA A 14 -13.35 5.76 -10.46
N GLY A 15 -13.37 6.30 -11.69
CA GLY A 15 -13.01 5.55 -12.89
C GLY A 15 -11.59 4.99 -12.87
N HIS A 16 -11.41 3.78 -13.39
CA HIS A 16 -10.09 3.15 -13.60
C HIS A 16 -9.29 2.87 -12.32
N VAL A 17 -9.95 2.82 -11.16
CA VAL A 17 -9.30 2.45 -9.91
C VAL A 17 -9.02 0.95 -9.87
N THR A 18 -7.80 0.59 -9.48
CA THR A 18 -7.43 -0.80 -9.19
C THR A 18 -7.39 -1.03 -7.69
N VAL A 19 -8.07 -2.06 -7.21
CA VAL A 19 -7.98 -2.53 -5.83
C VAL A 19 -7.48 -3.97 -5.89
N GLU A 20 -6.26 -4.18 -5.42
CA GLU A 20 -5.58 -5.49 -5.46
C GLU A 20 -6.06 -6.42 -4.33
N ASP A 21 -5.62 -7.67 -4.36
CA ASP A 21 -6.10 -8.72 -3.48
C ASP A 21 -5.98 -8.33 -2.00
N ARG A 22 -7.04 -8.63 -1.23
CA ARG A 22 -7.07 -8.46 0.23
C ARG A 22 -6.87 -7.02 0.72
N ALA A 23 -6.94 -6.02 -0.17
CA ALA A 23 -6.95 -4.62 0.24
C ALA A 23 -8.27 -4.26 0.94
N ILE A 24 -8.18 -3.35 1.91
CA ILE A 24 -9.33 -2.91 2.72
C ILE A 24 -9.55 -1.40 2.52
N ILE A 25 -10.75 -1.04 2.08
CA ILE A 25 -11.18 0.34 1.91
C ILE A 25 -12.08 0.75 3.06
N GLY A 26 -11.66 1.74 3.86
CA GLY A 26 -12.41 2.25 4.99
C GLY A 26 -13.71 2.95 4.57
N GLY A 27 -14.69 3.03 5.48
CA GLY A 27 -15.99 3.62 5.16
C GLY A 27 -15.88 5.09 4.80
N LEU A 28 -16.74 5.58 3.89
CA LEU A 28 -16.73 6.96 3.38
C LEU A 28 -15.41 7.37 2.71
N THR A 29 -14.56 6.41 2.33
CA THR A 29 -13.31 6.70 1.61
C THR A 29 -13.58 6.96 0.14
N GLY A 30 -13.10 8.08 -0.37
CA GLY A 30 -13.10 8.40 -1.80
C GLY A 30 -11.75 8.09 -2.44
N ILE A 31 -11.74 7.27 -3.49
CA ILE A 31 -10.54 6.94 -4.27
C ILE A 31 -10.62 7.62 -5.63
N HIS A 32 -9.64 8.48 -5.92
CA HIS A 32 -9.56 9.24 -7.17
C HIS A 32 -9.25 8.34 -8.37
N GLN A 33 -9.62 8.79 -9.56
CA GLN A 33 -9.46 8.01 -10.79
C GLN A 33 -7.99 7.60 -11.04
N PHE A 34 -7.83 6.41 -11.62
CA PHE A 34 -6.53 5.78 -11.94
C PHE A 34 -5.65 5.43 -10.74
N VAL A 35 -6.13 5.58 -9.50
CA VAL A 35 -5.38 5.17 -8.30
C VAL A 35 -5.34 3.64 -8.19
N ARG A 36 -4.19 3.12 -7.76
CA ARG A 36 -4.01 1.73 -7.37
C ARG A 36 -3.92 1.60 -5.85
N VAL A 37 -4.69 0.67 -5.29
CA VAL A 37 -4.65 0.30 -3.87
C VAL A 37 -4.07 -1.11 -3.76
N GLY A 38 -2.83 -1.20 -3.26
CA GLY A 38 -2.01 -2.39 -3.30
C GLY A 38 -2.45 -3.50 -2.35
N THR A 39 -2.00 -4.72 -2.65
CA THR A 39 -2.33 -5.94 -1.92
C THR A 39 -2.13 -5.79 -0.41
N LEU A 40 -3.10 -6.25 0.40
CA LEU A 40 -3.05 -6.18 1.87
C LEU A 40 -2.83 -4.77 2.46
N SER A 41 -3.02 -3.71 1.68
CA SER A 41 -3.07 -2.35 2.22
C SER A 41 -4.42 -2.11 2.92
N ILE A 42 -4.45 -1.10 3.79
CA ILE A 42 -5.68 -0.66 4.46
C ILE A 42 -5.77 0.86 4.42
N THR A 43 -6.96 1.35 4.10
CA THR A 43 -7.28 2.78 4.19
C THR A 43 -8.13 3.07 5.42
N GLY A 44 -7.88 4.20 6.08
CA GLY A 44 -8.74 4.71 7.15
C GLY A 44 -10.11 5.13 6.64
N GLY A 45 -11.09 5.26 7.54
CA GLY A 45 -12.39 5.82 7.18
C GLY A 45 -12.30 7.30 6.82
N CYS A 46 -13.29 7.82 6.08
CA CYS A 46 -13.37 9.23 5.67
C CYS A 46 -12.13 9.75 4.92
N SER A 47 -11.36 8.85 4.31
CA SER A 47 -10.11 9.18 3.63
C SER A 47 -10.32 9.68 2.20
N LYS A 48 -9.43 10.55 1.70
CA LYS A 48 -9.35 10.94 0.28
C LYS A 48 -8.05 10.45 -0.31
N ILE A 49 -8.12 9.36 -1.09
CA ILE A 49 -6.98 8.76 -1.75
C ILE A 49 -6.80 9.37 -3.14
N VAL A 50 -5.71 10.10 -3.35
CA VAL A 50 -5.40 10.79 -4.63
C VAL A 50 -4.19 10.23 -5.37
N GLN A 51 -3.43 9.36 -4.69
CA GLN A 51 -2.20 8.72 -5.15
C GLN A 51 -2.21 7.24 -4.76
N ASP A 52 -1.31 6.47 -5.36
CA ASP A 52 -1.25 5.03 -5.18
C ASP A 52 -0.88 4.66 -3.73
N VAL A 53 -1.58 3.68 -3.18
CA VAL A 53 -1.32 3.13 -1.85
C VAL A 53 -0.51 1.84 -2.01
N PRO A 54 0.77 1.79 -1.63
CA PRO A 54 1.59 0.61 -1.86
C PRO A 54 1.10 -0.61 -1.06
N PRO A 55 1.41 -1.83 -1.53
CA PRO A 55 1.12 -3.05 -0.81
C PRO A 55 1.56 -3.00 0.65
N TYR A 56 0.75 -3.60 1.52
CA TYR A 56 1.01 -3.74 2.95
C TYR A 56 1.02 -2.44 3.76
N MET A 57 0.75 -1.28 3.14
CA MET A 57 0.77 0.02 3.83
C MET A 57 -0.59 0.36 4.47
N MET A 58 -0.54 1.20 5.50
CA MET A 58 -1.72 1.90 6.02
C MET A 58 -1.73 3.33 5.49
N ALA A 59 -2.84 3.75 4.90
CA ALA A 59 -3.03 5.12 4.39
C ALA A 59 -4.27 5.75 5.01
N ASP A 60 -4.16 6.98 5.49
CA ASP A 60 -5.28 7.70 6.10
C ASP A 60 -5.14 9.22 5.91
N GLY A 61 -6.27 9.92 5.94
CA GLY A 61 -6.37 11.38 5.88
C GLY A 61 -7.01 11.93 4.60
N HIS A 62 -7.02 13.26 4.50
CA HIS A 62 -7.65 13.99 3.40
C HIS A 62 -6.77 15.20 2.97
N PRO A 63 -5.85 15.04 1.99
CA PRO A 63 -5.51 13.82 1.26
C PRO A 63 -4.75 12.81 2.12
N ALA A 64 -4.92 11.53 1.80
CA ALA A 64 -4.35 10.44 2.58
C ALA A 64 -2.84 10.29 2.37
N ARG A 65 -2.13 9.92 3.44
CA ARG A 65 -0.69 9.64 3.46
C ARG A 65 -0.40 8.31 4.12
N ALA A 66 0.70 7.66 3.73
CA ALA A 66 1.13 6.41 4.34
C ALA A 66 1.70 6.65 5.75
N PHE A 67 1.05 6.11 6.78
CA PHE A 67 1.45 6.32 8.18
C PHE A 67 2.00 5.06 8.87
N GLY A 68 2.13 3.94 8.14
CA GLY A 68 2.80 2.74 8.64
C GLY A 68 2.56 1.50 7.80
N VAL A 69 2.91 0.35 8.36
CA VAL A 69 2.66 -0.99 7.79
C VAL A 69 1.41 -1.58 8.44
N ASN A 70 0.55 -2.22 7.64
CA ASN A 70 -0.65 -2.96 8.06
C ASN A 70 -0.25 -4.24 8.81
N SER A 71 0.37 -4.09 9.99
CA SER A 71 0.96 -5.19 10.75
C SER A 71 -0.10 -6.22 11.16
N VAL A 72 -1.30 -5.76 11.49
CA VAL A 72 -2.45 -6.62 11.82
C VAL A 72 -2.90 -7.43 10.59
N GLY A 73 -2.99 -6.79 9.42
CA GLY A 73 -3.35 -7.49 8.18
C GLY A 73 -2.32 -8.54 7.78
N LEU A 74 -1.02 -8.23 7.91
CA LEU A 74 0.06 -9.19 7.67
C LEU A 74 0.03 -10.38 8.64
N GLU A 75 -0.23 -10.11 9.93
CA GLU A 75 -0.33 -11.14 10.95
C GLU A 75 -1.52 -12.08 10.70
N ARG A 76 -2.70 -11.53 10.38
CA ARG A 76 -3.88 -12.32 9.97
C ARG A 76 -3.69 -13.05 8.64
N ALA A 77 -2.73 -12.62 7.82
CA ALA A 77 -2.34 -13.29 6.59
C ALA A 77 -1.24 -14.35 6.81
N ASN A 78 -0.86 -14.63 8.07
CA ASN A 78 0.18 -15.60 8.44
C ASN A 78 1.56 -15.27 7.84
N PHE A 79 1.88 -13.99 7.64
CA PHE A 79 3.23 -13.59 7.24
C PHE A 79 4.21 -13.90 8.38
N SER A 80 5.36 -14.45 8.01
CA SER A 80 6.45 -14.78 8.93
C SER A 80 6.98 -13.52 9.63
N THR A 81 7.71 -13.72 10.74
CA THR A 81 8.34 -12.61 11.46
C THR A 81 9.37 -11.91 10.57
N GLU A 82 10.07 -12.67 9.74
CA GLU A 82 11.06 -12.23 8.77
C GLU A 82 10.42 -11.36 7.69
N GLU A 83 9.28 -11.77 7.13
CA GLU A 83 8.51 -10.94 6.18
C GLU A 83 8.01 -9.65 6.81
N LYS A 84 7.39 -9.73 8.00
CA LYS A 84 6.88 -8.55 8.70
C LYS A 84 8.02 -7.55 8.96
N SER A 85 9.20 -8.06 9.32
CA SER A 85 10.41 -7.24 9.50
C SER A 85 10.89 -6.62 8.18
N ALA A 86 10.91 -7.40 7.09
CA ALA A 86 11.29 -6.92 5.76
C ALA A 86 10.35 -5.80 5.28
N VAL A 87 9.03 -5.94 5.43
CA VAL A 87 8.06 -4.91 5.05
C VAL A 87 8.21 -3.65 5.91
N LYS A 88 8.47 -3.78 7.22
CA LYS A 88 8.78 -2.63 8.09
C LYS A 88 10.06 -1.90 7.67
N LYS A 89 11.10 -2.64 7.27
CA LYS A 89 12.33 -2.05 6.73
C LYS A 89 12.04 -1.33 5.41
N ALA A 90 11.24 -1.93 4.54
CA ALA A 90 10.82 -1.33 3.27
C ALA A 90 10.06 -0.02 3.47
N TYR A 91 9.12 0.04 4.43
CA TYR A 91 8.42 1.28 4.79
C TYR A 91 9.41 2.40 5.16
N LYS A 92 10.42 2.11 5.99
CA LYS A 92 11.43 3.11 6.38
C LYS A 92 12.22 3.60 5.16
N ILE A 93 12.62 2.69 4.27
CA ILE A 93 13.33 3.04 3.04
C ILE A 93 12.45 3.94 2.15
N ILE A 94 11.18 3.60 1.95
CA ILE A 94 10.31 4.33 1.03
C ILE A 94 9.84 5.67 1.58
N PHE A 95 9.47 5.75 2.87
CA PHE A 95 8.74 6.90 3.42
C PHE A 95 9.54 7.72 4.42
N ARG A 96 10.60 7.17 5.02
CA ARG A 96 11.41 7.88 6.05
C ARG A 96 12.79 8.28 5.56
N SER A 97 13.32 7.62 4.52
CA SER A 97 14.55 8.08 3.89
C SER A 97 14.25 9.28 2.98
N LYS A 98 15.21 10.23 2.89
CA LYS A 98 15.14 11.36 1.94
C LYS A 98 15.47 10.93 0.49
N SER A 99 15.26 9.66 0.14
CA SER A 99 15.63 9.12 -1.16
C SER A 99 14.48 9.18 -2.18
N THR A 100 14.87 9.27 -3.46
CA THR A 100 13.92 9.15 -4.57
C THR A 100 13.37 7.72 -4.64
N LEU A 101 12.19 7.54 -5.25
CA LEU A 101 11.63 6.20 -5.44
C LEU A 101 12.58 5.26 -6.18
N LYS A 102 13.32 5.77 -7.17
CA LYS A 102 14.31 4.98 -7.92
C LYS A 102 15.43 4.46 -7.04
N THR A 103 15.94 5.29 -6.13
CA THR A 103 16.97 4.87 -5.15
C THR A 103 16.38 3.92 -4.12
N ALA A 104 15.18 4.20 -3.62
CA ALA A 104 14.47 3.31 -2.69
C ALA A 104 14.30 1.90 -3.29
N ILE A 105 13.84 1.78 -4.55
CA ILE A 105 13.68 0.50 -5.24
C ILE A 105 15.01 -0.28 -5.29
N LYS A 106 16.13 0.37 -5.62
CA LYS A 106 17.45 -0.28 -5.63
C LYS A 106 17.87 -0.79 -4.25
N GLU A 107 17.52 -0.07 -3.18
CA GLU A 107 17.79 -0.52 -1.81
C GLU A 107 16.87 -1.69 -1.40
N LEU A 108 15.63 -1.71 -1.87
CA LEU A 108 14.69 -2.82 -1.64
C LEU A 108 15.15 -4.10 -2.35
N GLU A 109 15.73 -3.99 -3.55
CA GLU A 109 16.27 -5.14 -4.31
C GLU A 109 17.38 -5.89 -3.55
N LYS A 110 18.04 -5.24 -2.58
CA LYS A 110 19.04 -5.88 -1.70
C LYS A 110 18.43 -6.73 -0.58
N ILE A 111 17.12 -6.69 -0.38
CA ILE A 111 16.40 -7.47 0.64
C ILE A 111 15.99 -8.81 0.02
N SER A 112 16.94 -9.75 -0.02
CA SER A 112 16.83 -11.00 -0.79
C SER A 112 15.98 -12.11 -0.14
N SER A 113 15.62 -12.00 1.14
CA SER A 113 15.00 -13.12 1.89
C SER A 113 13.47 -13.06 2.02
N SER A 114 12.76 -12.18 1.30
CA SER A 114 11.32 -11.98 1.49
C SER A 114 10.53 -12.09 0.18
N HIS A 115 9.43 -12.83 0.20
CA HIS A 115 8.51 -12.90 -0.94
C HIS A 115 7.58 -11.66 -1.07
N ALA A 116 7.44 -10.87 0.00
CA ALA A 116 6.63 -9.66 0.01
C ALA A 116 7.30 -8.50 -0.75
N ILE A 117 8.64 -8.44 -0.70
CA ILE A 117 9.42 -7.35 -1.28
C ILE A 117 9.33 -7.31 -2.81
N PRO A 118 9.40 -8.43 -3.56
CA PRO A 118 9.16 -8.45 -5.00
C PRO A 118 7.80 -7.86 -5.40
N THR A 119 6.73 -8.20 -4.68
CA THR A 119 5.38 -7.65 -4.93
C THR A 119 5.35 -6.14 -4.74
N LEU A 120 5.95 -5.65 -3.66
CA LEU A 120 6.07 -4.21 -3.41
C LEU A 120 6.89 -3.51 -4.50
N ILE A 121 8.02 -4.08 -4.93
CA ILE A 121 8.85 -3.51 -6.01
C ILE A 121 8.08 -3.48 -7.34
N ALA A 122 7.39 -4.56 -7.69
CA ALA A 122 6.59 -4.63 -8.91
C ALA A 122 5.51 -3.55 -8.96
N PHE A 123 4.83 -3.32 -7.84
CA PHE A 123 3.86 -2.23 -7.69
C PHE A 123 4.52 -0.86 -7.89
N LEU A 124 5.64 -0.61 -7.21
CA LEU A 124 6.34 0.69 -7.26
C LEU A 124 6.88 1.01 -8.67
N LYS A 125 7.29 -0.01 -9.43
CA LYS A 125 7.77 0.16 -10.82
C LYS A 125 6.65 0.55 -11.79
N GLN A 126 5.39 0.32 -11.44
CA GLN A 126 4.20 0.58 -12.25
C GLN A 126 3.32 1.71 -11.68
N CYS A 127 3.84 2.51 -10.74
CA CYS A 127 3.10 3.65 -10.18
C CYS A 127 3.06 4.80 -11.21
N GLU A 128 1.87 5.19 -11.62
CA GLU A 128 1.65 6.30 -12.56
C GLU A 128 1.28 7.60 -11.83
N ARG A 129 0.59 7.51 -10.69
CA ARG A 129 0.13 8.68 -9.91
C ARG A 129 1.11 9.09 -8.79
N GLY A 130 2.22 8.38 -8.68
CA GLY A 130 3.08 8.43 -7.50
C GLY A 130 2.42 7.79 -6.28
N ILE A 131 3.15 7.73 -5.16
CA ILE A 131 2.67 7.08 -3.93
C ILE A 131 2.26 8.10 -2.87
N CYS A 132 1.32 7.72 -2.00
CA CYS A 132 0.81 8.56 -0.91
C CYS A 132 1.88 8.83 0.18
N ARG A 133 2.69 9.88 0.01
CA ARG A 133 3.75 10.34 0.94
C ARG A 133 3.30 11.51 1.81
#